data_AF-A0A0Q0DRK4-F1
#
_entry.id   AF-A0A0Q0DRK4-F1
#
_cell.length_a   1.000
_cell.length_b   1.000
_cell.length_c   1.000
_cell.angle_alpha   90.00
_cell.angle_beta   90.00
_cell.angle_gamma   90.00
#
_symmetry.space_group_name_H-M   'P 1'
#
loop_
_entity.id
_entity.type
_entity.pdbx_description
1 polymer ?
#
loop_
_entity_poly.entity_id
_entity_poly.type
_entity_poly.pdbx_seq_one_letter_code
_entity_poly.pdbx_strand_id
1 'polypeptide(L)' 'MRKPYSLSEDEFNKLQRAQESIQLMSILLDEVQRPSTFTPGMLASFMALVGEDMGGVLQSVGGTLSPR' A
#
# COMPACT_ATOMS: atom_id res chain seq x y z
N MET A 1 2.95 27.06 -5.92
CA MET A 1 3.40 26.71 -4.55
C MET A 1 2.83 25.34 -4.20
N ARG A 2 3.66 24.29 -4.04
CA ARG A 2 3.20 22.98 -3.52
C ARG A 2 2.87 23.15 -2.05
N LYS A 3 1.69 22.68 -1.61
CA LYS A 3 1.33 22.70 -0.19
C LYS A 3 2.25 21.71 0.54
N PRO A 4 2.73 22.03 1.75
CA PRO A 4 3.69 21.18 2.49
C PRO A 4 3.16 19.78 2.85
N TYR A 5 1.90 19.49 2.56
CA TYR A 5 1.23 18.21 2.81
C TYR A 5 0.47 17.68 1.59
N SER A 6 0.75 18.20 0.37
CA SER A 6 0.10 17.67 -0.84
C SER A 6 0.95 16.55 -1.43
N LEU A 7 0.39 15.33 -1.43
CA LEU A 7 0.86 14.26 -2.27
C LEU A 7 0.82 14.70 -3.74
N SER A 8 1.80 14.24 -4.51
CA SER A 8 1.69 14.22 -5.96
C SER A 8 0.58 13.25 -6.39
N GLU A 9 0.07 13.44 -7.61
CA GLU A 9 -0.94 12.55 -8.20
C GLU A 9 -0.46 11.09 -8.21
N ASP A 10 0.80 10.86 -8.56
CA ASP A 10 1.40 9.52 -8.56
C ASP A 10 1.45 8.88 -7.17
N GLU A 11 1.80 9.64 -6.13
CA GLU A 11 1.81 9.16 -4.75
C GLU A 11 0.40 8.86 -4.23
N PHE A 12 -0.55 9.74 -4.56
CA PHE A 12 -1.96 9.51 -4.25
C PHE A 12 -2.47 8.23 -4.92
N ASN A 13 -2.19 8.05 -6.21
CA ASN A 13 -2.58 6.87 -6.97
C ASN A 13 -1.95 5.58 -6.42
N LYS A 14 -0.69 5.63 -5.95
CA LYS A 14 -0.04 4.49 -5.28
C LYS A 14 -0.73 4.14 -3.96
N LEU A 15 -1.05 5.12 -3.13
CA LEU A 15 -1.78 4.87 -1.88
C LEU A 15 -3.18 4.33 -2.13
N GLN A 16 -3.89 4.88 -3.10
CA GLN A 16 -5.22 4.42 -3.48
C GLN A 16 -5.16 2.97 -3.95
N ARG A 17 -4.20 2.62 -4.80
CA ARG A 17 -3.99 1.24 -5.25
C ARG A 17 -3.70 0.30 -4.09
N ALA A 18 -2.84 0.70 -3.16
CA ALA A 18 -2.52 -0.10 -1.97
C ALA A 18 -3.78 -0.34 -1.12
N GLN A 19 -4.58 0.69 -0.90
CA GLN A 19 -5.85 0.61 -0.17
C GLN A 19 -6.84 -0.35 -0.85
N GLU A 20 -7.08 -0.18 -2.16
CA GLU A 20 -7.98 -1.03 -2.95
C GLU A 20 -7.53 -2.49 -2.91
N SER A 21 -6.22 -2.72 -3.00
CA SER A 21 -5.63 -4.06 -2.96
C SER A 21 -5.81 -4.74 -1.59
N ILE A 22 -5.64 -3.99 -0.49
CA ILE A 22 -5.91 -4.48 0.88
C ILE A 22 -7.39 -4.82 1.07
N GLN A 23 -8.28 -3.96 0.56
CA GLN A 23 -9.71 -4.18 0.68
C GLN A 23 -10.15 -5.43 -0.08
N LEU A 24 -9.65 -5.61 -1.31
CA LEU A 24 -9.88 -6.84 -2.09
C LEU A 24 -9.35 -8.08 -1.38
N MET A 25 -8.14 -8.02 -0.83
CA MET A 25 -7.58 -9.15 -0.08
C MET A 25 -8.41 -9.49 1.16
N SER A 26 -8.94 -8.48 1.86
CA SER A 26 -9.80 -8.68 3.02
C SER A 26 -11.11 -9.38 2.65
N ILE A 27 -11.73 -8.98 1.53
CA ILE A 27 -12.93 -9.64 0.98
C ILE A 27 -12.62 -11.08 0.61
N LEU A 28 -11.51 -11.33 -0.09
CA LEU A 28 -11.10 -12.67 -0.50
C LEU A 28 -10.83 -13.57 0.70
N LEU A 29 -10.25 -13.03 1.78
CA LEU A 29 -10.04 -13.79 3.02
C LEU A 29 -11.35 -14.10 3.75
N ASP A 30 -12.35 -13.22 3.66
CA ASP A 30 -13.67 -13.39 4.29
C ASP A 30 -14.56 -14.37 3.51
N GLU A 31 -14.55 -14.29 2.17
CA GLU A 31 -15.31 -15.19 1.29
C GLU A 31 -14.72 -16.61 1.26
N VAL A 32 -13.40 -16.73 1.41
CA VAL A 32 -12.71 -18.01 1.43
C VAL A 32 -12.81 -18.63 2.83
N GLN A 33 -13.94 -19.25 3.12
CA GLN A 33 -14.10 -20.15 4.28
C GLN A 33 -13.33 -21.48 4.14
N ARG A 34 -12.54 -21.67 3.06
CA ARG A 34 -11.79 -22.90 2.80
C ARG A 34 -10.29 -22.72 3.04
N PRO A 35 -9.65 -23.58 3.85
CA PRO A 35 -8.26 -23.39 4.32
C PRO A 35 -7.16 -23.57 3.25
N SER A 36 -7.47 -23.52 1.95
CA SER A 36 -6.53 -23.93 0.88
C SER A 36 -6.36 -22.95 -0.27
N THR A 37 -7.02 -21.79 -0.29
CA THR A 37 -6.95 -20.91 -1.48
C THR A 37 -5.70 -20.04 -1.50
N PHE A 38 -5.21 -19.61 -0.33
CA PHE A 38 -4.02 -18.78 -0.23
C PHE A 38 -2.88 -19.49 0.50
N THR A 39 -1.75 -19.67 -0.18
CA THR A 39 -0.53 -20.13 0.47
C THR A 39 0.10 -18.98 1.26
N PRO A 40 0.83 -19.26 2.36
CA PRO A 40 1.57 -18.23 3.09
C PRO A 40 2.51 -17.41 2.20
N GLY A 41 3.09 -18.04 1.16
CA GLY A 41 3.94 -17.36 0.19
C GLY A 41 3.20 -16.31 -0.64
N MET A 42 1.95 -16.57 -1.05
CA MET A 42 1.15 -15.57 -1.77
C MET A 42 0.80 -14.37 -0.89
N LEU A 43 0.47 -14.61 0.39
CA LEU A 43 0.23 -13.52 1.35
C LEU A 43 1.49 -12.70 1.62
N ALA A 44 2.66 -13.35 1.75
CA ALA A 44 3.93 -12.66 1.93
C ALA A 44 4.27 -11.78 0.71
N SER A 45 4.11 -12.29 -0.51
CA SER A 45 4.34 -11.52 -1.73
C SER A 45 3.38 -10.32 -1.84
N PHE A 46 2.11 -10.51 -1.48
CA PHE A 46 1.15 -9.41 -1.43
C PHE A 46 1.56 -8.32 -0.44
N MET A 47 1.92 -8.71 0.80
CA MET A 47 2.38 -7.75 1.81
C MET A 47 3.66 -7.02 1.41
N ALA A 48 4.58 -7.69 0.70
CA ALA A 48 5.79 -7.05 0.18
C ALA A 48 5.47 -5.94 -0.83
N LEU A 49 4.58 -6.23 -1.79
CA LEU A 49 4.16 -5.25 -2.81
C LEU A 49 3.47 -4.03 -2.19
N VAL A 50 2.53 -4.26 -1.25
CA VAL A 50 1.86 -3.17 -0.51
C VAL A 50 2.88 -2.36 0.30
N GLY A 51 3.85 -3.03 0.92
CA GLY A 51 4.93 -2.39 1.66
C GLY A 51 5.82 -1.50 0.80
N GLU A 52 6.13 -1.91 -0.44
CA GLU A 52 6.89 -1.09 -1.40
C GLU A 52 6.12 0.16 -1.82
N ASP A 53 4.84 0.03 -2.15
CA ASP A 53 3.99 1.17 -2.55
C ASP A 53 3.84 2.19 -1.41
N MET A 54 3.57 1.71 -0.18
CA MET A 54 3.48 2.57 1.00
C MET A 54 4.83 3.17 1.38
N GLY A 55 5.90 2.37 1.32
CA GLY A 55 7.26 2.79 1.65
C GLY A 55 7.76 3.89 0.73
N GLY A 56 7.49 3.80 -0.57
CA GLY A 56 7.83 4.84 -1.55
C GLY A 56 7.15 6.19 -1.25
N VAL A 57 5.88 6.16 -0.84
CA VAL A 57 5.15 7.39 -0.47
C VAL A 57 5.67 7.96 0.85
N LEU A 58 5.89 7.11 1.87
CA LEU A 58 6.44 7.54 3.16
C LEU A 58 7.85 8.12 3.03
N GLN A 59 8.71 7.57 2.17
CA GLN A 59 10.03 8.13 1.91
C GLN A 59 9.96 9.48 1.22
N SER A 60 9.04 9.66 0.28
CA SER A 60 8.85 10.94 -0.39
C SER A 60 8.37 12.03 0.57
N VAL A 61 7.38 11.71 1.42
CA VAL A 61 6.88 12.61 2.46
C VAL A 61 7.94 12.84 3.56
N GLY A 62 8.68 11.79 3.96
CA GLY A 62 9.76 11.88 4.95
C GLY A 62 10.93 12.73 4.46
N GLY A 63 11.26 12.67 3.16
CA GLY A 63 12.23 13.54 2.52
C GLY A 63 11.82 15.01 2.54
N THR A 64 10.52 15.31 2.51
CA THR A 64 10.00 16.68 2.70
C THR A 64 9.96 17.16 4.15
N LEU A 65 10.08 16.24 5.13
CA LEU A 65 10.02 16.55 6.57
C LEU A 65 11.39 16.71 7.24
N SER A 66 12.49 16.46 6.53
CA SER A 66 13.85 16.67 7.06
C SER A 66 14.16 18.17 7.11
N PRO A 67 14.34 18.77 8.31
CA PRO A 67 14.74 20.17 8.40
C PRO A 67 16.20 20.30 7.97
N ARG A 68 16.44 21.21 7.03
CA ARG A 68 17.78 21.74 6.76
C ARG A 68 18.27 22.58 7.94
#